data_AF-A0A9J5Y011-F1
#
_entry.id   AF-A0A9J5Y011-F1
#
_cell.length_a   1.000
_cell.length_b   1.000
_cell.length_c   1.000
_cell.angle_alpha   90.00
_cell.angle_beta   90.00
_cell.angle_gamma   90.00
#
_symmetry.space_group_name_H-M   'P 1'
#
loop_
_entity.id
_entity.type
_entity.pdbx_description
1 polymer ?
#
loop_
_entity_poly.entity_id
_entity_poly.type
_entity_poly.pdbx_seq_one_letter_code
_entity_poly.pdbx_strand_id
1 'polypeptide(L)' 'MLPELEERSYPLKMKIVEEVIKERQLPVVLLNVTQSINFRKDDHPSVYEKIGRRVKQDCGHWCLPGVPDE' A
#
# COMPACT_ATOMS: atom_id res chain seq x y z
N MET A 1 8.13 -21.11 -11.69
CA MET A 1 7.18 -20.05 -12.04
C MET A 1 7.58 -18.80 -11.25
N LEU A 2 8.73 -18.27 -11.65
CA LEU A 2 9.00 -16.93 -12.20
C LEU A 2 9.61 -16.02 -11.12
N PRO A 3 10.94 -16.12 -10.93
CA PRO A 3 11.75 -15.30 -10.02
C PRO A 3 11.86 -13.82 -10.40
N GLU A 4 11.13 -13.35 -11.43
CA GLU A 4 11.30 -12.01 -12.02
C GLU A 4 10.55 -10.90 -11.27
N LEU A 5 9.82 -11.21 -10.20
CA LEU A 5 9.12 -10.21 -9.37
C LEU A 5 9.92 -9.76 -8.14
N GLU A 6 11.08 -10.38 -7.87
CA GLU A 6 11.90 -10.13 -6.67
C GLU A 6 12.77 -8.86 -6.78
N GLU A 7 12.87 -8.25 -7.97
CA GLU A 7 13.69 -7.05 -8.20
C GLU A 7 12.97 -5.72 -7.92
N ARG A 8 11.71 -5.74 -7.44
CA ARG A 8 11.11 -4.56 -6.82
C ARG A 8 11.40 -4.59 -5.32
N SER A 9 12.60 -4.13 -4.95
CA SER A 9 13.13 -4.04 -3.58
C SER A 9 12.04 -3.97 -2.51
N TYR A 10 11.80 -5.08 -1.81
CA TYR A 10 10.88 -5.13 -0.68
C TYR A 10 11.36 -4.11 0.36
N PRO A 11 10.57 -3.06 0.66
CA PRO A 11 11.07 -1.93 1.42
C PRO A 11 11.64 -2.36 2.77
N LEU A 12 12.78 -1.79 3.16
CA LEU A 12 13.38 -2.07 4.47
C LEU A 12 12.38 -1.88 5.62
N LYS A 13 11.49 -0.89 5.48
CA LYS A 13 10.42 -0.63 6.44
C LYS A 13 9.46 -1.82 6.62
N MET A 14 9.15 -2.56 5.55
CA MET A 14 8.30 -3.74 5.64
C MET A 14 9.00 -4.89 6.36
N LYS A 15 10.31 -5.08 6.14
CA LYS A 15 11.13 -6.07 6.87
C LYS A 15 11.13 -5.81 8.38
N ILE A 16 11.32 -4.55 8.77
CA ILE A 16 11.28 -4.13 10.18
C ILE A 16 9.91 -4.43 10.80
N VAL A 17 8.81 -4.15 10.09
CA VAL A 17 7.46 -4.44 10.59
C VAL A 17 7.27 -5.95 10.83
N GLU A 18 7.72 -6.79 9.90
CA GLU A 18 7.64 -8.26 10.06
C GLU A 18 8.48 -8.78 11.23
N GLU A 19 9.71 -8.30 11.40
CA GLU A 19 10.59 -8.66 12.51
C GLU A 19 9.95 -8.29 13.85
N VAL A 20 9.48 -7.05 13.95
CA VAL A 20 8.85 -6.53 15.16
C VAL A 20 7.57 -7.29 15.50
N ILE A 21 6.77 -7.71 14.51
CA ILE A 21 5.56 -8.52 14.72
C ILE A 21 5.92 -9.93 15.21
N LYS A 22 6.99 -10.55 14.68
CA LYS A 22 7.48 -11.86 15.11
C LYS A 22 7.96 -11.87 16.56
N GLU A 23 8.50 -10.75 17.04
CA GLU A 23 9.01 -10.60 18.41
C GLU A 23 7.93 -10.22 19.44
N ARG A 24 6.66 -10.06 19.04
CA ARG A 24 5.59 -9.70 19.99
C ARG A 24 5.22 -10.89 20.88
N GLN A 25 5.03 -10.60 22.17
CA GLN A 25 4.50 -11.57 23.14
C GLN A 25 3.01 -11.87 22.93
N LEU A 26 2.26 -10.91 22.36
CA LEU A 26 0.85 -11.08 22.00
C LEU A 26 0.73 -11.52 20.53
N PRO A 27 -0.19 -12.45 20.21
CA PRO A 27 -0.40 -12.87 18.83
C PRO A 27 -1.01 -11.72 18.02
N VAL A 28 -0.30 -11.31 16.97
CA VAL A 28 -0.73 -10.28 16.01
C VAL A 28 -0.66 -10.88 14.61
N VAL A 29 -1.71 -10.67 13.80
CA VAL A 29 -1.75 -11.08 12.40
C VAL A 29 -1.43 -9.87 11.52
N LEU A 30 -0.42 -9.99 10.67
CA LEU A 30 -0.08 -8.97 9.68
C LEU A 30 -0.92 -9.18 8.41
N LEU A 31 -1.82 -8.25 8.13
CA LEU A 31 -2.50 -8.19 6.83
C LEU A 31 -1.59 -7.45 5.82
N ASN A 32 -0.81 -8.20 5.05
CA ASN A 32 0.13 -7.65 4.07
C ASN A 32 -0.55 -7.42 2.71
N VAL A 33 -1.20 -6.26 2.54
CA VAL A 33 -1.85 -5.84 1.29
C VAL A 33 -0.93 -5.02 0.37
N THR A 34 0.37 -4.87 0.70
CA THR A 34 1.30 -4.00 -0.04
C THR A 34 1.40 -4.37 -1.51
N GLN A 35 1.44 -5.65 -1.84
CA GLN A 35 1.50 -6.10 -3.24
C GLN A 35 0.17 -5.82 -3.97
N SER A 36 -0.96 -6.17 -3.36
CA SER A 36 -2.29 -5.95 -3.95
C SER A 36 -2.56 -4.48 -4.23
N ILE A 37 -2.24 -3.58 -3.30
CA ILE A 37 -2.39 -2.13 -3.46
C ILE A 37 -1.46 -1.59 -4.56
N ASN A 38 -0.23 -2.12 -4.67
CA ASN A 38 0.71 -1.68 -5.71
C ASN A 38 0.20 -1.95 -7.14
N PHE A 39 -0.74 -2.88 -7.33
CA PHE A 39 -1.39 -3.12 -8.61
C PHE A 39 -2.55 -2.16 -8.90
N ARG A 40 -3.15 -1.51 -7.87
CA ARG A 40 -4.32 -0.63 -7.98
C ARG A 40 -3.99 0.87 -7.98
N LYS A 41 -3.05 1.28 -8.84
CA LYS A 41 -2.62 2.70 -8.96
C LYS A 41 -3.67 3.61 -9.58
N ASP A 42 -4.65 3.01 -10.25
CA ASP A 42 -5.77 3.66 -10.93
C ASP A 42 -6.84 4.17 -9.96
N ASP A 43 -6.86 3.64 -8.74
CA ASP A 43 -7.86 3.95 -7.73
C ASP A 43 -7.56 5.25 -6.94
N HIS A 44 -6.54 5.99 -7.36
CA HIS A 44 -6.18 7.28 -6.77
C HIS A 44 -7.06 8.43 -7.29
N PRO A 45 -7.44 9.40 -6.44
CA PRO A 45 -8.18 10.60 -6.85
C PRO A 45 -7.47 11.45 -7.90
N SER A 46 -6.14 11.37 -7.98
CA SER A 46 -5.34 12.16 -8.92
C SER A 46 -5.71 13.65 -8.82
N VAL A 47 -6.26 14.24 -9.88
CA VAL A 47 -6.67 15.66 -9.93
C VAL A 47 -8.10 15.92 -9.45
N TYR A 48 -8.84 14.87 -9.07
CA TYR A 48 -10.25 14.96 -8.68
C TYR A 48 -10.44 15.11 -7.15
N GLU A 49 -9.38 15.46 -6.41
CA GLU A 49 -9.47 15.78 -4.98
C GLU A 49 -10.40 17.00 -4.75
N LYS A 50 -11.31 16.90 -3.77
CA LYS A 50 -12.37 17.89 -3.49
C LYS A 50 -11.90 19.21 -2.85
N ILE A 51 -10.65 19.65 -3.04
CA ILE A 51 -10.13 20.86 -2.38
C ILE A 51 -9.42 21.79 -3.39
N GLY A 52 -10.14 22.86 -3.74
CA GLY A 52 -9.59 24.19 -4.03
C GLY A 52 -8.34 24.30 -4.92
N ARG A 53 -8.56 24.53 -6.21
CA ARG A 53 -7.75 25.36 -7.14
C ARG A 53 -6.25 25.07 -7.32
N ARG A 54 -5.68 23.99 -6.77
CA ARG A 54 -4.34 23.53 -7.14
C ARG A 54 -4.43 22.14 -7.75
N VAL A 55 -4.00 22.02 -9.00
CA VAL A 55 -3.87 20.74 -9.72
C VAL A 55 -2.66 19.98 -9.16
N LYS A 56 -2.78 19.49 -7.93
CA LYS A 56 -1.82 18.56 -7.34
C LYS A 56 -2.41 17.16 -7.49
N GLN A 57 -1.63 16.24 -8.02
CA GLN A 57 -2.04 14.84 -8.09
C GLN A 57 -1.95 14.24 -6.68
N ASP A 58 -3.07 13.75 -6.20
CA ASP A 58 -3.14 12.96 -4.98
C ASP A 58 -2.90 11.48 -5.31
N CYS A 59 -1.73 10.98 -4.88
CA CYS A 59 -1.34 9.58 -4.98
C CYS A 59 -1.28 8.91 -3.59
N GLY A 60 -1.83 9.56 -2.55
CA GLY A 60 -1.81 9.08 -1.17
C GLY A 60 -3.18 8.59 -0.70
N HIS A 61 -4.26 9.10 -1.28
CA HIS A 61 -5.63 8.69 -0.94
C HIS A 61 -6.25 7.84 -2.05
N TRP A 62 -7.44 7.30 -1.77
CA TRP A 62 -8.19 6.43 -2.67
C TRP A 62 -9.57 7.01 -2.95
N CYS A 63 -10.06 6.85 -4.18
CA CYS A 63 -11.44 7.14 -4.56
C CYS A 63 -12.37 6.13 -3.92
N LEU A 64 -13.51 6.53 -3.35
CA LEU A 64 -14.55 5.57 -2.95
C LEU A 64 -15.47 5.28 -4.14
N PRO A 65 -15.84 4.01 -4.39
CA PRO A 65 -15.76 2.85 -3.47
C PRO A 65 -14.44 2.05 -3.40
N GLY A 66 -13.31 2.52 -3.92
CA GLY A 66 -11.98 1.87 -3.82
C GLY A 66 -11.08 2.39 -2.67
N VAL A 67 -9.77 2.10 -2.57
CA VAL A 67 -9.17 0.77 -2.30
C VAL A 67 -9.49 0.39 -0.85
N PRO A 68 -10.39 -0.58 -0.63
CA PRO A 68 -10.23 -1.51 0.48
C PRO A 68 -10.73 -2.91 0.09
N ASP A 69 -9.83 -3.88 0.01
CA ASP A 69 -10.24 -5.30 -0.03
C ASP A 69 -9.61 -6.00 1.17
N GLU A 70 -10.38 -6.04 2.26
CA GLU A 70 -10.37 -7.16 3.22
C GLU A 70 -10.75 -8.47 2.50
#